data_AF-A0A0X1KND2-F1
#
_entry.id   AF-A0A0X1KND2-F1
#
_cell.length_a   1.000
_cell.length_b   1.000
_cell.length_c   1.000
_cell.angle_alpha   90.00
_cell.angle_beta   90.00
_cell.angle_gamma   90.00
#
_symmetry.space_group_name_H-M   'P 1'
#
loop_
_entity.id
_entity.type
_entity.pdbx_description
1 polymer ?
#
loop_
_entity_poly.entity_id
_entity_poly.type
_entity_poly.pdbx_seq_one_letter_code
_entity_poly.pdbx_strand_id
1 'polypeptide(L)'
;MTFLFLQASPFRAGEEVSPLQYYALLRNILEESSSDVLFIDSISAMRNHMDEADFIKTLRYLQLLAKEKKITFIMNYLPSSQGIIFSTGFSTLMDSITILSYEIPASRVRK
;
A
#
# COMPACT_ATOMS: atom_id res chain seq x y z
N MET A 1 -20.41 1.07 -7.29
CA MET A 1 -19.07 0.61 -6.89
C MET A 1 -18.06 1.18 -7.87
N THR A 2 -17.59 2.39 -7.55
CA THR A 2 -16.62 3.16 -8.33
C THR A 2 -15.23 2.97 -7.73
N PHE A 3 -14.22 2.78 -8.58
CA PHE A 3 -12.84 2.52 -8.16
C PHE A 3 -11.93 3.71 -8.49
N LEU A 4 -11.11 4.09 -7.51
CA LEU A 4 -9.98 4.99 -7.71
C LEU A 4 -8.69 4.17 -7.64
N PHE A 5 -7.98 4.11 -8.76
CA PHE A 5 -6.69 3.46 -8.87
C PHE A 5 -5.58 4.50 -8.76
N LEU A 6 -4.72 4.36 -7.76
CA LEU A 6 -3.56 5.23 -7.57
C LEU A 6 -2.27 4.42 -7.62
N GLN A 7 -1.33 4.94 -8.41
CA GLN A 7 0.03 4.45 -8.38
C GLN A 7 0.71 4.99 -7.11
N ALA A 8 1.31 4.11 -6.32
CA ALA A 8 1.78 4.46 -4.98
C ALA A 8 2.92 5.50 -4.96
N SER A 9 3.60 5.73 -6.08
CA SER A 9 4.62 6.76 -6.24
C SER A 9 4.26 7.73 -7.37
N PRO A 10 3.40 8.73 -7.11
CA PRO A 10 3.21 9.83 -8.05
C PRO A 10 4.42 10.78 -8.06
N PHE A 11 5.34 10.64 -7.09
CA PHE A 11 6.51 11.49 -6.90
C PHE A 11 7.74 10.95 -7.65
N ARG A 12 8.61 11.86 -8.08
CA ARG A 12 9.82 11.53 -8.85
C ARG A 12 10.91 10.98 -7.93
N ALA A 13 11.78 10.14 -8.49
CA ALA A 13 12.95 9.64 -7.77
C ALA A 13 13.81 10.82 -7.25
N GLY A 14 14.02 10.89 -5.93
CA GLY A 14 14.79 11.93 -5.25
C GLY A 14 13.96 12.92 -4.43
N GLU A 15 12.63 12.88 -4.50
CA GLU A 15 11.75 13.65 -3.62
C GLU A 15 11.50 12.85 -2.33
N GLU A 16 12.06 13.33 -1.21
CA GLU A 16 11.64 12.87 0.11
C GLU A 16 10.25 13.44 0.40
N VAL A 17 9.26 12.56 0.49
CA VAL A 17 7.88 12.93 0.77
C VAL A 17 7.61 12.59 2.22
N SER A 18 7.08 13.56 2.98
CA SER A 18 6.67 13.28 4.36
C SER A 18 5.32 12.53 4.39
N PRO A 19 5.03 11.77 5.46
CA PRO A 19 3.72 11.14 5.65
C PRO A 19 2.54 12.10 5.52
N LEU A 20 2.71 13.33 5.99
CA LEU A 20 1.69 14.36 5.96
C LEU A 20 1.41 14.84 4.53
N GLN A 21 2.44 14.94 3.69
CA GLN A 21 2.28 15.32 2.28
C GLN A 21 1.51 14.24 1.51
N TYR A 22 1.82 12.96 1.72
CA TYR A 22 1.05 11.85 1.14
C TYR A 22 -0.42 11.89 1.60
N TYR A 23 -0.65 12.09 2.89
CA TYR A 23 -2.00 12.20 3.44
C TYR A 23 -2.78 13.37 2.81
N ALA A 24 -2.17 14.56 2.72
CA ALA A 24 -2.83 15.73 2.14
C ALA A 24 -3.18 15.52 0.66
N LEU A 25 -2.24 14.96 -0.12
CA LEU A 25 -2.46 14.63 -1.52
C LEU A 25 -3.65 13.67 -1.68
N LEU A 26 -3.63 12.56 -0.94
CA LEU A 26 -4.64 11.51 -1.05
C LEU A 26 -6.00 11.98 -0.53
N ARG A 27 -6.02 12.81 0.50
CA ARG A 27 -7.25 13.47 0.97
C ARG A 27 -7.86 14.35 -0.10
N ASN A 28 -7.08 15.20 -0.77
CA ASN A 28 -7.61 16.07 -1.82
C ASN A 28 -8.21 15.25 -2.97
N ILE A 29 -7.50 14.20 -3.42
CA ILE A 29 -8.00 13.31 -4.48
C ILE A 29 -9.31 12.62 -4.05
N LEU A 30 -9.40 12.15 -2.82
CA LEU A 30 -10.61 11.51 -2.29
C LEU A 30 -11.76 12.51 -2.05
N GLU A 31 -11.47 13.79 -1.83
CA GLU A 31 -12.50 14.84 -1.73
C GLU A 31 -13.05 15.23 -3.11
N GLU A 32 -12.22 15.18 -4.14
CA GLU A 32 -12.61 15.45 -5.53
C GLU A 32 -13.26 14.24 -6.22
N SER A 33 -13.11 13.03 -5.69
CA SER A 33 -13.66 11.80 -6.26
C SER A 33 -14.76 11.18 -5.39
N SER A 34 -15.84 10.71 -6.00
CA SER A 34 -16.92 9.98 -5.31
C SER A 34 -16.67 8.47 -5.29
N SER A 35 -15.45 8.06 -4.95
CA SER A 35 -15.00 6.67 -5.10
C SER A 35 -15.42 5.80 -3.92
N ASP A 36 -15.91 4.59 -4.20
CA ASP A 36 -16.30 3.62 -3.15
C ASP A 36 -15.10 2.75 -2.71
N VAL A 37 -14.10 2.65 -3.58
CA VAL A 37 -12.89 1.84 -3.37
C VAL A 37 -11.65 2.67 -3.73
N LEU A 38 -10.67 2.66 -2.83
CA LEU A 38 -9.32 3.16 -3.07
C LEU A 38 -8.37 1.96 -3.21
N PHE A 39 -7.73 1.85 -4.38
CA PHE A 39 -6.74 0.82 -4.67
C PHE A 39 -5.37 1.47 -4.90
N ILE A 40 -4.36 1.08 -4.10
CA ILE A 40 -2.98 1.57 -4.22
C ILE A 40 -2.04 0.45 -4.70
N ASP A 41 -1.34 0.68 -5.81
CA ASP A 41 -0.40 -0.27 -6.41
C ASP A 41 0.98 0.37 -6.72
N SER A 42 2.12 -0.10 -6.18
CA SER A 42 2.27 -0.93 -4.99
C SER A 42 2.94 -0.13 -3.89
N ILE A 43 2.52 -0.30 -2.64
CA ILE A 43 3.08 0.40 -1.48
C ILE A 43 4.57 0.07 -1.24
N SER A 44 5.10 -0.97 -1.87
CA SER A 44 6.54 -1.28 -1.88
C SER A 44 7.38 -0.14 -2.44
N ALA A 45 6.85 0.64 -3.40
CA ALA A 45 7.56 1.80 -3.93
C ALA A 45 7.67 2.92 -2.89
N MET A 46 6.59 3.17 -2.13
CA MET A 46 6.59 4.19 -1.06
C MET A 46 7.64 3.89 0.01
N ARG A 47 7.81 2.61 0.36
CA ARG A 47 8.81 2.17 1.35
C ARG A 47 10.24 2.57 0.98
N ASN A 48 10.56 2.69 -0.30
CA ASN A 48 11.91 3.06 -0.75
C ASN A 48 12.22 4.55 -0.58
N HIS A 49 11.18 5.38 -0.37
CA HIS A 49 11.30 6.85 -0.28
C HIS A 49 11.07 7.38 1.14
N MET A 50 10.95 6.49 2.13
CA MET A 50 10.66 6.82 3.52
C MET A 50 11.40 5.87 4.44
N ASP A 51 11.70 6.31 5.66
CA ASP A 51 12.09 5.38 6.72
C ASP A 51 10.90 4.48 7.12
N GLU A 52 11.19 3.39 7.85
CA GLU A 52 10.16 2.42 8.23
C GLU A 52 9.07 3.03 9.14
N ALA A 53 9.45 3.95 10.04
CA ALA A 53 8.51 4.56 10.98
C ALA A 53 7.51 5.47 10.25
N ASP A 54 8.00 6.29 9.32
CA ASP A 54 7.20 7.19 8.50
C ASP A 54 6.36 6.44 7.47
N PHE A 55 6.87 5.35 6.93
CA PHE A 55 6.09 4.43 6.10
C PHE A 55 4.88 3.87 6.88
N ILE A 56 5.08 3.36 8.10
CA ILE A 56 4.00 2.84 8.95
C ILE A 56 2.99 3.95 9.30
N LYS A 57 3.45 5.15 9.66
CA LYS A 57 2.56 6.30 9.93
C LYS A 57 1.71 6.65 8.71
N THR A 58 2.32 6.66 7.52
CA THR A 58 1.62 6.94 6.26
C THR A 58 0.51 5.93 6.03
N LEU A 59 0.81 4.63 6.12
CA LEU A 59 -0.21 3.58 5.98
C LEU A 59 -1.34 3.72 7.02
N ARG A 60 -1.00 4.08 8.26
CA ARG A 60 -2.01 4.33 9.30
C ARG A 60 -2.92 5.50 8.96
N TYR A 61 -2.38 6.61 8.47
CA TYR A 61 -3.18 7.76 8.06
C TYR A 61 -4.09 7.43 6.87
N LEU A 62 -3.62 6.62 5.91
CA LEU A 62 -4.45 6.17 4.79
C LEU A 62 -5.58 5.26 5.24
N GLN A 63 -5.29 4.32 6.14
CA GLN A 63 -6.30 3.48 6.75
C GLN A 63 -7.38 4.31 7.46
N LEU A 64 -6.98 5.31 8.26
CA LEU A 64 -7.89 6.19 8.99
C LEU A 64 -8.75 7.02 8.03
N LEU A 65 -8.15 7.59 7.00
CA LEU A 65 -8.85 8.38 5.98
C LEU A 65 -9.90 7.55 5.24
N ALA A 66 -9.55 6.34 4.83
CA ALA A 66 -10.48 5.44 4.17
C ALA A 66 -11.65 5.05 5.09
N LYS A 67 -11.36 4.76 6.37
CA LYS A 67 -12.40 4.47 7.39
C LYS A 67 -13.33 5.68 7.62
N GLU A 68 -12.77 6.89 7.72
CA GLU A 68 -13.53 8.13 7.89
C GLU A 68 -14.47 8.38 6.71
N LYS A 69 -13.98 8.19 5.47
CA LYS A 69 -14.75 8.38 4.24
C LYS A 69 -15.64 7.20 3.88
N LYS A 70 -15.61 6.09 4.66
CA LYS A 70 -16.32 4.83 4.40
C LYS A 70 -15.96 4.19 3.04
N ILE A 71 -14.69 4.29 2.66
CA ILE A 71 -14.15 3.77 1.40
C ILE A 71 -13.44 2.45 1.68
N THR A 72 -13.64 1.45 0.81
CA THR A 72 -12.86 0.21 0.88
C THR A 72 -11.43 0.48 0.48
N PHE A 73 -10.48 0.22 1.37
CA PHE A 73 -9.06 0.42 1.12
C PHE A 73 -8.37 -0.89 0.78
N ILE A 74 -7.73 -0.93 -0.38
CA ILE A 74 -6.98 -2.08 -0.87
C ILE A 74 -5.59 -1.60 -1.28
N MET A 75 -4.56 -2.37 -0.92
CA MET A 75 -3.19 -2.04 -1.23
C MET A 75 -2.38 -3.28 -1.56
N ASN A 76 -1.55 -3.18 -2.58
CA ASN A 76 -0.62 -4.23 -3.00
C ASN A 76 0.75 -4.01 -2.36
N TYR A 77 1.30 -5.07 -1.79
CA TYR A 77 2.67 -5.12 -1.29
C TYR A 77 3.42 -6.27 -1.95
N LEU A 78 4.51 -5.94 -2.62
CA LEU A 78 5.46 -6.90 -3.17
C LEU A 78 6.63 -7.03 -2.20
N PRO A 79 6.72 -8.12 -1.41
CA PRO A 79 7.82 -8.32 -0.48
C PRO A 79 9.10 -8.71 -1.25
N SER A 80 10.26 -8.26 -0.75
CA SER A 80 11.56 -8.66 -1.29
C SER A 80 11.97 -10.10 -0.91
N SER A 81 11.32 -10.72 0.09
CA SER A 81 11.51 -12.13 0.45
C SER A 81 10.26 -12.76 1.07
N GLN A 82 10.13 -14.09 0.98
CA GLN A 82 8.91 -14.85 1.31
C GLN A 82 8.50 -14.86 2.80
N GLY A 83 9.25 -14.24 3.71
CA GLY A 83 8.93 -14.22 5.15
C GLY A 83 8.49 -12.87 5.73
N ILE A 84 8.57 -11.78 4.94
CA ILE A 84 8.50 -10.41 5.47
C ILE A 84 7.07 -9.96 5.79
N ILE A 85 6.04 -10.53 5.16
CA ILE A 85 4.65 -10.05 5.29
C ILE A 85 4.14 -10.13 6.74
N PHE A 86 4.56 -11.15 7.49
CA PHE A 86 4.15 -11.35 8.89
C PHE A 86 5.02 -10.61 9.91
N SER A 87 6.24 -10.19 9.53
CA SER A 87 7.16 -9.49 10.43
C SER A 87 6.99 -7.97 10.41
N THR A 88 6.28 -7.45 9.41
CA THR A 88 6.07 -6.01 9.23
C THR A 88 4.83 -5.54 10.00
N GLY A 89 4.97 -4.42 10.71
CA GLY A 89 3.89 -3.79 11.48
C GLY A 89 2.62 -3.46 10.67
N PHE A 90 2.71 -3.39 9.33
CA PHE A 90 1.55 -3.13 8.47
C PHE A 90 0.48 -4.24 8.52
N SER A 91 0.86 -5.50 8.81
CA SER A 91 -0.11 -6.61 8.88
C SER A 91 -1.19 -6.36 9.94
N THR A 92 -0.84 -5.65 11.01
CA THR A 92 -1.76 -5.24 12.08
C THR A 92 -2.67 -4.07 11.71
N LEU A 93 -2.38 -3.38 10.60
CA LEU A 93 -3.15 -2.23 10.13
C LEU A 93 -4.28 -2.63 9.18
N MET A 94 -4.28 -3.85 8.65
CA MET A 94 -5.25 -4.29 7.66
C MET A 94 -6.29 -5.20 8.31
N ASP A 95 -7.55 -5.01 7.94
CA ASP A 95 -8.65 -5.85 8.41
C ASP A 95 -8.64 -7.22 7.68
N SER A 96 -8.03 -7.31 6.48
CA SER A 96 -7.86 -8.54 5.70
C SER A 96 -6.52 -8.55 4.96
N ILE A 97 -5.90 -9.73 4.83
CA ILE A 97 -4.64 -9.95 4.11
C ILE A 97 -4.83 -11.11 3.15
N THR A 98 -4.53 -10.90 1.86
CA THR A 98 -4.50 -11.95 0.83
C THR A 98 -3.06 -12.18 0.39
N ILE A 99 -2.60 -13.43 0.43
CA ILE A 99 -1.24 -13.82 0.04
C ILE A 99 -1.30 -14.60 -1.26
N LEU A 100 -0.54 -14.14 -2.25
CA LEU A 100 -0.34 -14.84 -3.51
C LEU A 100 1.07 -15.43 -3.54
N SER A 101 1.18 -16.76 -3.60
CA SER A 101 2.45 -17.47 -3.68
C SER A 101 2.52 -18.36 -4.92
N TYR A 102 3.74 -18.53 -5.45
CA TYR A 102 4.00 -19.50 -6.51
C TYR A 102 4.51 -20.80 -5.89
N GLU A 103 3.90 -21.92 -6.26
CA GLU A 103 4.42 -23.25 -5.98
C GLU A 103 5.10 -23.78 -7.25
N ILE A 104 6.42 -24.01 -7.19
CA ILE A 104 7.15 -24.64 -8.30
C ILE A 104 7.02 -26.16 -8.12
N PRO A 105 6.39 -26.88 -9.06
CA PRO A 105 6.26 -28.33 -8.95
C PRO A 105 7.65 -29.00 -8.97
N ALA A 106 7.88 -29.93 -8.05
CA ALA A 106 9.17 -30.61 -7.87
C ALA A 106 9.68 -31.34 -9.15
N SER A 107 8.81 -31.59 -10.13
CA SER A 107 9.11 -32.35 -11.35
C SER A 107 9.84 -31.56 -12.45
N ARG A 108 10.19 -30.28 -12.25
CA ARG A 108 10.82 -29.45 -13.30
C ARG A 108 12.19 -28.84 -12.96
N VAL A 109 12.90 -29.38 -11.97
CA VAL A 109 14.35 -29.11 -11.83
C VAL A 109 15.12 -30.21 -12.56
N ARG A 110 15.27 -30.08 -13.88
CA ARG A 110 16.31 -30.83 -14.59
C ARG A 110 17.64 -30.09 -14.36
N LYS A 111 18.60 -30.82 -13.79
CA LYS A 111 20.00 -30.43 -13.62
C LYS A 111 20.61 -29.96 -14.94
#